data_AF-A0A7S2B5Y6-F1
#
_entry.id   AF-A0A7S2B5Y6-F1
#
_cell.length_a   1.000
_cell.length_b   1.000
_cell.length_c   1.000
_cell.angle_alpha   90.00
_cell.angle_beta   90.00
_cell.angle_gamma   90.00
#
_symmetry.space_group_name_H-M   'P 1'
#
loop_
_entity.id
_entity.type
_entity.pdbx_description
1 polymer ?
#
loop_
_entity_poly.entity_id
_entity_poly.type
_entity_poly.pdbx_seq_one_letter_code
_entity_poly.pdbx_strand_id
1 'polypeptide(L)'
;VVVLIVCASTSFVAMLAYTPLLSKIPKPIAENELEIKDLSAYDPDQMSAVEYARLPLKLRFVVNDKRKEAGLKTIQHGWGEYDEQRPFLSELHTNSASNFTFLKGLLTEFLTDKKKLIEAKDRFTRLQSKYDEGKGDFGTKEDLDKERAVMGIWLAKYFDDAGYGSWPQFPELYKAMIMNAFPPIDTLDSHATHLDELTLKEFEARQLSFLSVMDQHLALDHSSSNRHVWDSQLRH
;
A
#
# COMPACT_ATOMS: atom_id res chain seq x y z
N VAL A 1 7.11 14.02 -54.30
CA VAL A 1 7.70 15.22 -53.65
C VAL A 1 6.65 16.01 -52.85
N VAL A 2 5.57 16.48 -53.47
CA VAL A 2 4.51 17.27 -52.77
C VAL A 2 3.93 16.55 -51.55
N VAL A 3 3.61 15.25 -51.65
CA VAL A 3 3.08 14.45 -50.52
C VAL A 3 4.06 14.38 -49.34
N LEU A 4 5.35 14.26 -49.61
CA LEU A 4 6.38 14.22 -48.56
C LEU A 4 6.53 15.58 -47.85
N ILE A 5 6.42 16.68 -48.59
CA ILE A 5 6.45 18.05 -48.03
C ILE A 5 5.24 18.26 -47.11
N VAL A 6 4.05 17.83 -47.55
CA VAL A 6 2.83 17.92 -46.74
C VAL A 6 2.98 17.10 -45.45
N CYS A 7 3.41 15.84 -45.52
CA CYS A 7 3.61 15.00 -44.33
C CYS A 7 4.67 15.57 -43.36
N ALA A 8 5.77 16.13 -43.88
CA ALA A 8 6.81 16.74 -43.05
C ALA A 8 6.28 18.00 -42.34
N SER A 9 5.56 18.85 -43.07
CA SER A 9 4.98 20.08 -42.52
C SER A 9 3.90 19.81 -41.47
N THR A 10 3.03 18.82 -41.66
CA THR A 10 2.02 18.45 -40.66
C THR A 10 2.64 17.84 -39.40
N SER A 11 3.67 17.00 -39.55
CA SER A 11 4.40 16.42 -38.42
C SER A 11 5.14 17.50 -37.62
N PHE A 12 5.72 18.49 -38.30
CA PHE A 12 6.40 19.61 -37.66
C PHE A 12 5.43 20.54 -36.91
N VAL A 13 4.27 20.86 -37.52
CA VAL A 13 3.22 21.64 -36.85
C VAL A 13 2.66 20.89 -35.63
N ALA A 14 2.46 19.58 -35.74
CA ALA A 14 2.07 18.76 -34.59
C ALA A 14 3.13 18.81 -33.49
N MET A 15 4.43 18.65 -33.82
CA MET A 15 5.52 18.74 -32.85
C MET A 15 5.53 20.09 -32.12
N LEU A 16 5.33 21.21 -32.83
CA LEU A 16 5.25 22.55 -32.26
C LEU A 16 4.02 22.75 -31.36
N ALA A 17 2.89 22.15 -31.71
CA ALA A 17 1.68 22.18 -30.88
C ALA A 17 1.85 21.34 -29.58
N TYR A 18 2.59 20.23 -29.66
CA TYR A 18 2.82 19.33 -28.52
C TYR A 18 4.01 19.73 -27.62
N THR A 19 4.96 20.53 -28.10
CA THR A 19 6.11 20.98 -27.28
C THR A 19 5.71 21.71 -26.00
N PRO A 20 4.74 22.66 -25.99
CA PRO A 20 4.32 23.31 -24.76
C PRO A 20 3.58 22.36 -23.80
N LEU A 21 2.98 21.27 -24.30
CA LEU A 21 2.39 20.23 -23.44
C LEU A 21 3.44 19.44 -22.66
N LEU A 22 4.64 19.21 -23.24
CA LEU A 22 5.75 18.56 -22.53
C LEU A 22 6.19 19.34 -21.29
N SER A 23 6.10 20.68 -21.31
CA SER A 23 6.42 21.51 -20.15
C SER A 23 5.41 21.42 -19.00
N LYS A 24 4.20 20.93 -19.31
CA LYS A 24 3.13 20.70 -18.33
C LYS A 24 3.11 19.26 -17.80
N ILE A 25 3.90 18.36 -18.38
CA ILE A 25 4.12 17.04 -17.80
C ILE A 25 4.87 17.26 -16.49
N PRO A 26 4.31 16.84 -15.33
CA PRO A 26 5.00 16.92 -14.07
C PRO A 26 6.39 16.28 -14.22
N LYS A 27 7.44 17.04 -13.93
CA LYS A 27 8.79 16.46 -13.90
C LYS A 27 8.76 15.32 -12.88
N PRO A 28 9.40 14.18 -13.17
CA PRO A 28 9.57 13.15 -12.15
C PRO A 28 10.19 13.83 -10.93
N ILE A 29 9.47 13.77 -9.80
CA ILE A 29 9.98 14.29 -8.55
C ILE A 29 11.28 13.52 -8.32
N ALA A 30 12.41 14.24 -8.28
CA ALA A 30 13.67 13.63 -7.89
C ALA A 30 13.45 13.05 -6.50
N GLU A 31 13.34 11.72 -6.41
CA GLU A 31 13.26 11.06 -5.13
C GLU A 31 14.60 11.31 -4.46
N ASN A 32 14.60 12.07 -3.38
CA ASN A 32 15.70 11.98 -2.43
C ASN A 32 15.68 10.53 -1.94
N GLU A 33 16.59 9.71 -2.47
CA GLU A 33 16.84 8.39 -1.90
C GLU A 33 17.13 8.60 -0.42
N LEU A 34 16.32 7.97 0.44
CA LEU A 34 16.57 7.99 1.87
C LEU A 34 17.86 7.21 2.10
N GLU A 35 18.94 7.92 2.41
CA GLU A 35 20.24 7.31 2.66
C GLU A 35 20.23 6.65 4.05
N ILE A 36 20.13 5.32 4.09
CA ILE A 36 20.28 4.54 5.33
C ILE A 36 21.76 4.30 5.58
N LYS A 37 22.32 5.04 6.55
CA LYS A 37 23.74 4.97 6.90
C LYS A 37 24.10 3.83 7.83
N ASP A 38 23.15 3.39 8.66
CA ASP A 38 23.35 2.33 9.64
C ASP A 38 22.11 1.43 9.74
N LEU A 39 22.27 0.17 9.33
CA LEU A 39 21.19 -0.83 9.41
C LEU A 39 21.00 -1.37 10.83
N SER A 40 22.01 -1.26 11.69
CA SER A 40 21.96 -1.81 13.05
C SER A 40 21.00 -1.06 13.95
N ALA A 41 20.76 0.23 13.68
CA ALA A 41 19.74 1.02 14.35
C ALA A 41 18.31 0.48 14.19
N TYR A 42 18.08 -0.37 13.18
CA TYR A 42 16.79 -1.00 12.90
C TYR A 42 16.76 -2.48 13.25
N ASP A 43 17.84 -3.03 13.82
CA ASP A 43 17.84 -4.44 14.20
C ASP A 43 16.79 -4.72 15.29
N PRO A 44 16.13 -5.90 15.27
CA PRO A 44 15.13 -6.25 16.28
C PRO A 44 15.65 -6.22 17.73
N ASP A 45 16.96 -6.32 17.92
CA ASP A 45 17.63 -6.22 19.22
C ASP A 45 17.76 -4.76 19.71
N GLN A 46 17.63 -3.79 18.81
CA GLN A 46 17.79 -2.34 19.07
C GLN A 46 16.46 -1.58 18.98
N MET A 47 15.53 -2.05 18.14
CA MET A 47 14.24 -1.42 17.91
C MET A 47 13.13 -2.45 18.07
N SER A 48 12.17 -2.17 18.94
CA SER A 48 11.00 -3.03 19.10
C SER A 48 10.14 -3.05 17.83
N ALA A 49 9.35 -4.10 17.64
CA ALA A 49 8.41 -4.20 16.52
C ALA A 49 7.42 -3.02 16.48
N VAL A 50 7.00 -2.54 17.65
CA VAL A 50 6.12 -1.37 17.80
C VAL A 50 6.79 -0.09 17.33
N GLU A 51 8.04 0.15 17.73
CA GLU A 51 8.81 1.32 17.26
C GLU A 51 9.06 1.26 15.76
N TYR A 52 9.39 0.08 15.24
CA TYR A 52 9.58 -0.12 13.80
C TYR A 52 8.28 0.15 13.03
N ALA A 53 7.14 -0.31 13.52
CA ALA A 53 5.83 -0.11 12.88
C ALA A 53 5.42 1.37 12.76
N ARG A 54 5.93 2.23 13.64
CA ARG A 54 5.68 3.69 13.61
C ARG A 54 6.48 4.41 12.53
N LEU A 55 7.53 3.78 12.00
CA LEU A 55 8.32 4.37 10.91
C LEU A 55 7.47 4.57 9.65
N PRO A 56 7.68 5.68 8.90
CA PRO A 56 7.04 5.90 7.61
C PRO A 56 7.20 4.70 6.69
N LEU A 57 6.16 4.33 5.95
CA LEU A 57 6.17 3.12 5.13
C LEU A 57 7.30 3.12 4.11
N LYS A 58 7.57 4.29 3.49
CA LYS A 58 8.70 4.46 2.57
C LYS A 58 10.05 4.10 3.22
N LEU A 59 10.27 4.54 4.46
CA LEU A 59 11.51 4.23 5.19
C LEU A 59 11.62 2.73 5.46
N ARG A 60 10.53 2.07 5.86
CA ARG A 60 10.51 0.62 6.09
C ARG A 60 10.82 -0.19 4.83
N PHE A 61 10.33 0.25 3.67
CA PHE A 61 10.69 -0.34 2.37
C PHE A 61 12.19 -0.23 2.10
N VAL A 62 12.75 0.97 2.22
CA VAL A 62 14.18 1.21 1.98
C VAL A 62 15.05 0.40 2.96
N VAL A 63 14.70 0.35 4.24
CA VAL A 63 15.41 -0.47 5.23
C VAL A 63 15.39 -1.93 4.83
N ASN A 64 14.22 -2.49 4.48
CA ASN A 64 14.13 -3.89 4.09
C ASN A 64 14.85 -4.21 2.77
N ASP A 65 14.87 -3.30 1.81
CA ASP A 65 15.65 -3.44 0.58
C ASP A 65 17.15 -3.47 0.90
N LYS A 66 17.64 -2.56 1.76
CA LYS A 66 19.05 -2.53 2.18
C LYS A 66 19.45 -3.74 3.01
N ARG A 67 18.57 -4.24 3.90
CA ARG A 67 18.80 -5.50 4.62
C ARG A 67 18.95 -6.66 3.66
N LYS A 68 18.06 -6.75 2.65
CA LYS A 68 18.11 -7.79 1.63
C LYS A 68 19.39 -7.71 0.76
N GLU A 69 19.81 -6.51 0.37
CA GLU A 69 21.08 -6.27 -0.33
C GLU A 69 22.28 -6.75 0.50
N ALA A 70 22.23 -6.58 1.83
CA ALA A 70 23.23 -7.04 2.78
C ALA A 70 23.11 -8.54 3.15
N GLY A 71 22.17 -9.29 2.57
CA GLY A 71 21.92 -10.70 2.90
C GLY A 71 21.28 -10.92 4.28
N LEU A 72 20.76 -9.87 4.90
CA LEU A 72 20.03 -9.93 6.17
C LEU A 72 18.55 -10.23 5.92
N LYS A 73 17.88 -10.80 6.93
CA LYS A 73 16.43 -11.00 6.90
C LYS A 73 15.70 -9.66 6.95
N THR A 74 14.60 -9.56 6.20
CA THR A 74 13.68 -8.44 6.29
C THR A 74 13.00 -8.41 7.65
N ILE A 75 12.67 -7.21 8.13
CA ILE A 75 11.91 -7.02 9.35
C ILE A 75 10.43 -7.08 8.97
N GLN A 76 9.75 -8.06 9.53
CA GLN A 76 8.30 -8.20 9.42
C GLN A 76 7.62 -7.43 10.54
N HIS A 77 6.49 -6.81 10.22
CA HIS A 77 5.61 -6.21 11.20
C HIS A 77 4.24 -6.86 11.06
N GLY A 78 3.73 -7.43 12.16
CA GLY A 78 2.37 -7.93 12.23
C GLY A 78 1.37 -6.82 12.51
N TRP A 79 0.11 -7.21 12.74
CA TRP A 79 -0.95 -6.30 13.17
C TRP A 79 -0.63 -5.63 14.50
N GLY A 80 0.01 -6.36 15.42
CA GLY A 80 0.27 -5.90 16.78
C GLY A 80 -0.99 -5.87 17.66
N GLU A 81 -0.79 -5.73 18.95
CA GLU A 81 -1.89 -5.69 19.91
C GLU A 81 -2.50 -4.28 19.98
N TYR A 82 -3.84 -4.20 20.04
CA TYR A 82 -4.55 -2.91 20.11
C TYR A 82 -4.09 -2.06 21.29
N ASP A 83 -3.94 -2.66 22.47
CA ASP A 83 -3.62 -1.92 23.70
C ASP A 83 -2.23 -1.27 23.64
N GLU A 84 -1.29 -1.90 22.94
CA GLU A 84 0.04 -1.34 22.68
C GLU A 84 -0.01 -0.21 21.66
N GLN A 85 -0.93 -0.28 20.69
CA GLN A 85 -1.06 0.69 19.61
C GLN A 85 -1.97 1.88 19.91
N ARG A 86 -2.89 1.72 20.86
CA ARG A 86 -3.85 2.74 21.26
C ARG A 86 -3.20 4.11 21.50
N PRO A 87 -2.05 4.23 22.21
CA PRO A 87 -1.41 5.52 22.47
C PRO A 87 -0.95 6.29 21.21
N PHE A 88 -0.84 5.62 20.06
CA PHE A 88 -0.34 6.23 18.82
C PHE A 88 -1.26 6.01 17.60
N LEU A 89 -2.54 5.69 17.81
CA LEU A 89 -3.53 5.62 16.72
C LEU A 89 -3.64 6.94 15.94
N SER A 90 -3.51 8.08 16.63
CA SER A 90 -3.47 9.41 16.01
C SER A 90 -2.31 9.55 15.02
N GLU A 91 -1.13 9.06 15.41
CA GLU A 91 0.07 9.08 14.56
C GLU A 91 -0.12 8.17 13.35
N LEU A 92 -0.66 6.96 13.55
CA LEU A 92 -0.99 6.04 12.46
C LEU A 92 -1.97 6.66 11.47
N HIS A 93 -3.03 7.32 11.96
CA HIS A 93 -4.00 8.02 11.12
C HIS A 93 -3.35 9.19 10.36
N THR A 94 -2.58 10.04 11.05
CA THR A 94 -1.91 11.20 10.44
C THR A 94 -0.89 10.79 9.36
N ASN A 95 -0.18 9.68 9.58
CA ASN A 95 0.80 9.15 8.63
C ASN A 95 0.16 8.41 7.45
N SER A 96 -1.12 7.99 7.58
CA SER A 96 -1.80 7.15 6.59
C SER A 96 -1.80 7.76 5.19
N ALA A 97 -2.09 9.06 5.04
CA ALA A 97 -2.12 9.73 3.75
C ALA A 97 -0.77 9.69 3.02
N SER A 98 0.33 9.89 3.75
CA SER A 98 1.69 9.77 3.19
C SER A 98 2.02 8.33 2.78
N ASN A 99 1.59 7.35 3.57
CA ASN A 99 1.80 5.93 3.29
C ASN A 99 0.99 5.48 2.06
N PHE A 100 -0.27 5.89 1.95
CA PHE A 100 -1.10 5.64 0.77
C PHE A 100 -0.53 6.31 -0.47
N THR A 101 -0.05 7.56 -0.36
CA THR A 101 0.58 8.28 -1.48
C THR A 101 1.84 7.56 -1.98
N PHE A 102 2.67 7.05 -1.06
CA PHE A 102 3.85 6.28 -1.41
C PHE A 102 3.48 4.97 -2.14
N LEU A 103 2.55 4.18 -1.60
CA LEU A 103 2.11 2.94 -2.25
C LEU A 103 1.45 3.18 -3.61
N LYS A 104 0.63 4.23 -3.70
CA LYS A 104 0.05 4.69 -4.97
C LYS A 104 1.13 4.96 -6.01
N GLY A 105 2.22 5.62 -5.62
CA GLY A 105 3.39 5.87 -6.46
C GLY A 105 3.99 4.58 -7.02
N LEU A 106 4.28 3.60 -6.15
CA LEU A 106 4.82 2.30 -6.55
C LEU A 106 3.89 1.55 -7.51
N LEU A 107 2.59 1.51 -7.22
CA LEU A 107 1.61 0.84 -8.09
C LEU A 107 1.51 1.53 -9.45
N THR A 108 1.50 2.86 -9.47
CA THR A 108 1.46 3.65 -10.70
C THR A 108 2.70 3.37 -11.56
N GLU A 109 3.87 3.26 -10.94
CA GLU A 109 5.11 2.92 -11.63
C GLU A 109 5.04 1.54 -12.29
N PHE A 110 4.50 0.53 -11.62
CA PHE A 110 4.30 -0.80 -12.20
C PHE A 110 3.27 -0.77 -13.33
N LEU A 111 2.19 -0.02 -13.18
CA LEU A 111 1.08 0.04 -14.14
C LEU A 111 1.40 0.85 -15.39
N THR A 112 2.32 1.82 -15.32
CA THR A 112 2.70 2.67 -16.45
C THR A 112 3.90 2.15 -17.25
N ASP A 113 4.61 1.15 -16.73
CA ASP A 113 5.72 0.48 -17.42
C ASP A 113 5.47 -1.04 -17.49
N LYS A 114 5.17 -1.54 -18.69
CA LYS A 114 4.87 -2.95 -18.93
C LYS A 114 5.99 -3.88 -18.46
N LYS A 115 7.26 -3.47 -18.57
CA LYS A 115 8.39 -4.29 -18.12
C LYS A 115 8.36 -4.41 -16.59
N LYS A 116 8.14 -3.30 -15.89
CA LYS A 116 8.01 -3.29 -14.43
C LYS A 116 6.78 -4.06 -13.96
N LEU A 117 5.68 -4.04 -14.71
CA LEU A 117 4.50 -4.85 -14.41
C LEU A 117 4.81 -6.35 -14.43
N ILE A 118 5.54 -6.81 -15.46
CA ILE A 118 5.96 -8.20 -15.58
C ILE A 118 6.90 -8.57 -14.42
N GLU A 119 7.90 -7.74 -14.14
CA GLU A 119 8.83 -7.95 -13.02
C GLU A 119 8.11 -7.96 -11.66
N ALA A 120 7.11 -7.09 -11.49
CA ALA A 120 6.28 -7.04 -10.29
C ALA A 120 5.46 -8.33 -10.15
N LYS A 121 4.78 -8.79 -11.22
CA LYS A 121 4.05 -10.07 -11.21
C LYS A 121 4.97 -11.21 -10.80
N ASP A 122 6.12 -11.36 -11.48
CA ASP A 122 7.09 -12.41 -11.18
C ASP A 122 7.62 -12.34 -9.76
N ARG A 123 7.79 -11.12 -9.21
CA ARG A 123 8.19 -10.91 -7.82
C ARG A 123 7.09 -11.35 -6.87
N PHE A 124 5.85 -10.93 -7.06
CA PHE A 124 4.73 -11.28 -6.19
C PHE A 124 4.40 -12.76 -6.25
N THR A 125 4.42 -13.38 -7.43
CA THR A 125 4.30 -14.83 -7.59
C THR A 125 5.36 -15.58 -6.79
N ARG A 126 6.64 -15.18 -6.89
CA ARG A 126 7.72 -15.79 -6.11
C ARG A 126 7.53 -15.62 -4.59
N LEU A 127 7.02 -14.47 -4.16
CA LEU A 127 6.72 -14.25 -2.74
C LEU A 127 5.57 -15.14 -2.27
N GLN A 128 4.50 -15.27 -3.06
CA GLN A 128 3.38 -16.15 -2.77
C GLN A 128 3.81 -17.63 -2.72
N SER A 129 4.59 -18.10 -3.70
CA SER A 129 5.08 -19.49 -3.68
C SER A 129 5.97 -19.77 -2.46
N LYS A 130 6.86 -18.85 -2.09
CA LYS A 130 7.66 -19.01 -0.86
C LYS A 130 6.78 -19.07 0.38
N TYR A 131 5.73 -18.25 0.43
CA TYR A 131 4.77 -18.25 1.51
C TYR A 131 3.99 -19.58 1.58
N ASP A 132 3.50 -20.09 0.45
CA ASP A 132 2.79 -21.38 0.36
C ASP A 132 3.69 -22.57 0.79
N GLU A 133 4.99 -22.46 0.54
CA GLU A 133 5.99 -23.44 0.99
C GLU A 133 6.43 -23.28 2.46
N GLY A 134 5.96 -22.26 3.18
CA GLY A 134 6.42 -21.92 4.54
C GLY A 134 7.89 -21.47 4.59
N LYS A 135 8.43 -20.99 3.47
CA LYS A 135 9.82 -20.51 3.30
C LYS A 135 9.91 -19.01 3.02
N GLY A 136 8.79 -18.31 3.13
CA GLY A 136 8.69 -16.87 2.90
C GLY A 136 9.18 -16.08 4.10
N ASP A 137 9.63 -14.86 3.85
CA ASP A 137 9.90 -13.91 4.93
C ASP A 137 8.61 -13.54 5.69
N PHE A 138 7.43 -13.85 5.14
CA PHE A 138 6.10 -13.50 5.65
C PHE A 138 5.46 -14.54 6.59
N GLY A 139 6.24 -15.52 7.07
CA GLY A 139 5.76 -16.55 8.01
C GLY A 139 5.08 -17.75 7.34
N THR A 140 4.54 -18.65 8.16
CA THR A 140 3.78 -19.84 7.73
C THR A 140 2.29 -19.56 7.65
N LYS A 141 1.51 -20.55 7.21
CA LYS A 141 0.05 -20.48 7.23
C LYS A 141 -0.50 -20.29 8.66
N GLU A 142 0.11 -20.96 9.63
CA GLU A 142 -0.23 -20.81 11.05
C GLU A 142 0.04 -19.39 11.55
N ASP A 143 1.13 -18.75 11.10
CA ASP A 143 1.41 -17.35 11.41
C ASP A 143 0.31 -16.43 10.84
N LEU A 144 -0.16 -16.69 9.63
CA LEU A 144 -1.26 -15.91 9.05
C LEU A 144 -2.58 -16.11 9.79
N ASP A 145 -2.91 -17.33 10.20
CA ASP A 145 -4.12 -17.59 10.99
C ASP A 145 -4.06 -16.89 12.35
N LYS A 146 -2.86 -16.81 12.94
CA LYS A 146 -2.62 -16.00 14.14
C LYS A 146 -2.81 -14.51 13.85
N GLU A 147 -2.23 -13.98 12.79
CA GLU A 147 -2.39 -12.56 12.41
C GLU A 147 -3.85 -12.20 12.08
N ARG A 148 -4.62 -13.12 11.48
CA ARG A 148 -6.07 -12.95 11.26
C ARG A 148 -6.83 -12.83 12.58
N ALA A 149 -6.48 -13.66 13.57
CA ALA A 149 -7.08 -13.59 14.89
C ALA A 149 -6.73 -12.27 15.60
N VAL A 150 -5.46 -11.86 15.54
CA VAL A 150 -4.97 -10.58 16.11
C VAL A 150 -5.70 -9.40 15.46
N MET A 151 -5.81 -9.37 14.12
CA MET A 151 -6.58 -8.37 13.39
C MET A 151 -8.04 -8.30 13.84
N GLY A 152 -8.71 -9.45 13.98
CA GLY A 152 -10.10 -9.51 14.40
C GLY A 152 -10.31 -8.93 15.80
N ILE A 153 -9.43 -9.28 16.73
CA ILE A 153 -9.41 -8.73 18.10
C ILE A 153 -9.13 -7.23 18.08
N TRP A 154 -8.17 -6.80 17.25
CA TRP A 154 -7.81 -5.39 17.10
C TRP A 154 -9.01 -4.56 16.65
N LEU A 155 -9.72 -5.00 15.60
CA LEU A 155 -10.91 -4.32 15.07
C LEU A 155 -12.04 -4.25 16.11
N ALA A 156 -12.29 -5.34 16.83
CA ALA A 156 -13.30 -5.38 17.87
C ALA A 156 -12.99 -4.39 19.01
N LYS A 157 -11.75 -4.41 19.53
CA LYS A 157 -11.30 -3.46 20.56
C LYS A 157 -11.37 -2.01 20.08
N TYR A 158 -10.96 -1.75 18.84
CA TYR A 158 -11.10 -0.42 18.25
C TYR A 158 -12.56 0.04 18.19
N PHE A 159 -13.50 -0.82 17.78
CA PHE A 159 -14.91 -0.46 17.77
C PHE A 159 -15.45 -0.17 19.17
N ASP A 160 -15.06 -0.95 20.17
CA ASP A 160 -15.45 -0.73 21.56
C ASP A 160 -14.94 0.64 22.07
N ASP A 161 -13.65 0.93 21.88
CA ASP A 161 -13.02 2.19 22.33
C ASP A 161 -13.47 3.41 21.50
N ALA A 162 -13.81 3.24 20.22
CA ALA A 162 -14.29 4.31 19.34
C ALA A 162 -15.80 4.61 19.50
N GLY A 163 -16.48 3.95 20.45
CA GLY A 163 -17.89 4.21 20.79
C GLY A 163 -18.90 3.46 19.93
N TYR A 164 -18.45 2.50 19.11
CA TYR A 164 -19.30 1.63 18.29
C TYR A 164 -19.80 0.40 19.06
N GLY A 165 -20.11 0.53 20.37
CA GLY A 165 -20.51 -0.59 21.23
C GLY A 165 -21.80 -1.32 20.82
N SER A 166 -22.50 -0.84 19.77
CA SER A 166 -23.64 -1.50 19.15
C SER A 166 -23.26 -2.51 18.05
N TRP A 167 -21.96 -2.70 17.78
CA TRP A 167 -21.48 -3.57 16.69
C TRP A 167 -21.91 -5.03 16.82
N PRO A 168 -22.05 -5.63 18.02
CA PRO A 168 -22.59 -6.99 18.14
C PRO A 168 -24.08 -7.09 17.86
N GLN A 169 -24.86 -6.02 18.09
CA GLN A 169 -26.33 -6.00 17.92
C GLN A 169 -26.74 -5.76 16.46
N PHE A 170 -25.91 -5.08 15.67
CA PHE A 170 -26.20 -4.75 14.26
C PHE A 170 -25.11 -5.22 13.29
N PRO A 171 -24.72 -6.50 13.29
CA PRO A 171 -23.55 -6.99 12.56
C PRO A 171 -23.62 -6.74 11.05
N GLU A 172 -24.80 -6.70 10.45
CA GLU A 172 -25.01 -6.43 9.02
C GLU A 172 -24.58 -5.00 8.64
N LEU A 173 -24.85 -4.02 9.51
CA LEU A 173 -24.46 -2.62 9.28
C LEU A 173 -22.94 -2.47 9.27
N TYR A 174 -22.26 -3.05 10.26
CA TYR A 174 -20.81 -2.98 10.38
C TYR A 174 -20.10 -3.79 9.29
N LYS A 175 -20.65 -4.94 8.88
CA LYS A 175 -20.19 -5.65 7.67
C LYS A 175 -20.30 -4.78 6.43
N ALA A 176 -21.42 -4.06 6.25
CA ALA A 176 -21.58 -3.14 5.12
C ALA A 176 -20.58 -1.98 5.16
N MET A 177 -20.29 -1.41 6.34
CA MET A 177 -19.24 -0.40 6.50
C MET A 177 -17.87 -0.94 6.08
N ILE A 178 -17.52 -2.15 6.51
CA ILE A 178 -16.26 -2.80 6.13
C ILE A 178 -16.21 -3.06 4.62
N MET A 179 -17.27 -3.63 4.03
CA MET A 179 -17.34 -3.90 2.58
C MET A 179 -17.26 -2.62 1.74
N ASN A 180 -17.80 -1.50 2.24
CA ASN A 180 -17.72 -0.20 1.56
C ASN A 180 -16.34 0.43 1.69
N ALA A 181 -15.67 0.27 2.85
CA ALA A 181 -14.32 0.77 3.07
C ALA A 181 -13.26 -0.08 2.33
N PHE A 182 -13.49 -1.39 2.22
CA PHE A 182 -12.61 -2.36 1.61
C PHE A 182 -13.37 -3.19 0.56
N PRO A 183 -13.75 -2.58 -0.57
CA PRO A 183 -14.44 -3.31 -1.62
C PRO A 183 -13.53 -4.43 -2.18
N PRO A 184 -14.11 -5.54 -2.64
CA PRO A 184 -13.34 -6.67 -3.12
C PRO A 184 -12.47 -6.27 -4.33
N ILE A 185 -11.18 -6.57 -4.23
CA ILE A 185 -10.22 -6.40 -5.34
C ILE A 185 -10.05 -7.68 -6.17
N ASP A 186 -10.70 -8.76 -5.76
CA ASP A 186 -10.68 -10.09 -6.37
C ASP A 186 -12.03 -10.82 -6.14
N THR A 187 -12.21 -12.02 -6.68
CA THR A 187 -13.40 -12.83 -6.47
C THR A 187 -13.58 -13.28 -5.01
N LEU A 188 -14.83 -13.31 -4.54
CA LEU A 188 -15.20 -13.75 -3.18
C LEU A 188 -15.63 -15.22 -3.17
N ASP A 189 -14.75 -16.12 -3.62
CA ASP A 189 -15.03 -17.56 -3.78
C ASP A 189 -14.31 -18.44 -2.74
N SER A 190 -13.75 -17.84 -1.68
CA SER A 190 -12.96 -18.50 -0.63
C SER A 190 -11.64 -19.11 -1.10
N HIS A 191 -11.27 -18.95 -2.38
CA HIS A 191 -9.99 -19.37 -2.92
C HIS A 191 -9.14 -18.14 -3.18
N ALA A 192 -8.02 -18.02 -2.47
CA ALA A 192 -7.04 -16.98 -2.81
C ALA A 192 -6.49 -17.30 -4.21
N THR A 193 -6.72 -16.43 -5.18
CA THR A 193 -6.22 -16.65 -6.54
C THR A 193 -4.69 -16.71 -6.52
N HIS A 194 -4.16 -17.80 -7.07
CA HIS A 194 -2.73 -18.00 -7.24
C HIS A 194 -2.23 -17.05 -8.35
N LEU A 195 -1.23 -16.22 -8.04
CA LEU A 195 -0.76 -15.13 -8.90
C LEU A 195 -0.05 -15.64 -10.16
N ASP A 196 0.48 -16.85 -10.14
CA ASP A 196 1.00 -17.55 -11.32
C ASP A 196 -0.09 -17.90 -12.34
N GLU A 197 -1.31 -18.20 -11.88
CA GLU A 197 -2.45 -18.54 -12.73
C GLU A 197 -3.04 -17.32 -13.46
N LEU A 198 -2.86 -16.12 -12.90
CA LEU A 198 -3.31 -14.88 -13.51
C LEU A 198 -2.56 -14.59 -14.81
N THR A 199 -3.29 -14.20 -15.85
CA THR A 199 -2.70 -13.51 -16.99
C THR A 199 -2.15 -12.14 -16.55
N LEU A 200 -1.23 -11.56 -17.34
CA LEU A 200 -0.71 -10.23 -17.04
C LEU A 200 -1.82 -9.16 -16.97
N LYS A 201 -2.88 -9.32 -17.79
CA LYS A 201 -4.03 -8.41 -17.82
C LYS A 201 -4.90 -8.53 -16.57
N GLU A 202 -5.12 -9.73 -16.06
CA GLU A 202 -5.86 -9.93 -14.80
C GLU A 202 -5.07 -9.40 -13.61
N PHE A 203 -3.74 -9.63 -13.61
CA PHE A 203 -2.86 -9.02 -12.61
C PHE A 203 -2.91 -7.49 -12.66
N GLU A 204 -2.85 -6.88 -13.85
CA GLU A 204 -3.01 -5.43 -14.06
C GLU A 204 -4.35 -4.93 -13.51
N ALA A 205 -5.45 -5.59 -13.87
CA ALA A 205 -6.79 -5.22 -13.41
C ALA A 205 -6.90 -5.28 -11.88
N ARG A 206 -6.31 -6.29 -11.24
CA ARG A 206 -6.26 -6.40 -9.78
C ARG A 206 -5.47 -5.26 -9.14
N GLN A 207 -4.32 -4.88 -9.70
CA GLN A 207 -3.55 -3.73 -9.21
C GLN A 207 -4.30 -2.41 -9.39
N LEU A 208 -5.03 -2.24 -10.51
CA LEU A 208 -5.89 -1.07 -10.75
C LEU A 208 -7.05 -1.00 -9.74
N SER A 209 -7.69 -2.13 -9.41
CA SER A 209 -8.71 -2.20 -8.36
C SER A 209 -8.14 -1.77 -7.01
N PHE A 210 -6.95 -2.25 -6.66
CA PHE A 210 -6.30 -1.86 -5.40
C PHE A 210 -5.92 -0.37 -5.38
N LEU A 211 -5.43 0.17 -6.51
CA LEU A 211 -5.16 1.60 -6.68
C LEU A 211 -6.43 2.45 -6.48
N SER A 212 -7.57 1.99 -6.99
CA SER A 212 -8.87 2.66 -6.80
C SER A 212 -9.26 2.75 -5.33
N VAL A 213 -9.04 1.68 -4.54
CA VAL A 213 -9.30 1.67 -3.10
C VAL A 213 -8.39 2.68 -2.37
N MET A 214 -7.11 2.76 -2.72
CA MET A 214 -6.20 3.78 -2.15
C MET A 214 -6.67 5.20 -2.47
N ASP A 215 -7.13 5.44 -3.70
CA ASP A 215 -7.64 6.74 -4.12
C ASP A 215 -8.90 7.15 -3.35
N GLN A 216 -9.77 6.20 -3.02
CA GLN A 216 -10.92 6.43 -2.16
C GLN A 216 -10.49 6.88 -0.76
N HIS A 217 -9.52 6.20 -0.14
CA HIS A 217 -9.03 6.58 1.19
C HIS A 217 -8.31 7.95 1.19
N LEU A 218 -7.52 8.26 0.16
CA LEU A 218 -6.87 9.56 0.02
C LEU A 218 -7.90 10.69 -0.17
N ALA A 219 -8.94 10.46 -0.96
CA ALA A 219 -10.02 11.44 -1.14
C ALA A 219 -10.74 11.74 0.17
N LEU A 220 -10.94 10.73 1.02
CA LEU A 220 -11.54 10.89 2.35
C LEU A 220 -10.65 11.71 3.30
N ASP A 221 -9.33 11.55 3.29
CA ASP A 221 -8.41 12.35 4.12
C ASP A 221 -8.39 13.84 3.71
N HIS A 222 -8.50 14.10 2.41
CA HIS A 222 -8.55 15.46 1.88
C HIS A 222 -9.88 16.17 2.14
N SER A 223 -10.93 15.44 2.51
CA SER A 223 -12.20 16.04 2.93
C SER A 223 -12.03 16.69 4.31
N SER A 224 -12.19 18.02 4.37
CA SER A 224 -11.98 18.82 5.60
C SER A 224 -12.76 18.34 6.83
N SER A 225 -13.84 17.59 6.65
CA SER A 225 -14.66 17.03 7.73
C SER A 225 -13.96 15.95 8.55
N ASN A 226 -13.06 15.14 7.95
CA ASN A 226 -12.46 14.01 8.65
C ASN A 226 -11.34 14.41 9.61
N ARG A 227 -10.57 15.46 9.30
CA ARG A 227 -9.50 15.93 10.21
C ARG A 227 -10.06 16.47 11.53
N HIS A 228 -11.19 17.15 11.48
CA HIS A 228 -11.81 17.73 12.67
C HIS A 228 -12.29 16.68 13.69
N VAL A 229 -12.72 15.50 13.23
CA VAL A 229 -13.19 14.43 14.13
C VAL A 229 -12.04 13.90 14.98
N TRP A 230 -10.93 13.53 14.35
CA TRP A 230 -9.74 13.03 15.05
C TRP A 230 -9.12 14.07 15.98
N ASP A 231 -9.02 15.32 15.53
CA ASP A 231 -8.48 16.41 16.35
C ASP A 231 -9.33 16.71 17.59
N SER A 232 -10.63 16.38 17.56
CA SER A 232 -11.56 16.59 18.68
C SER A 232 -11.62 15.42 19.65
N GLN A 233 -11.50 14.18 19.16
CA GLN A 233 -11.65 12.96 19.96
C GLN A 233 -10.36 12.58 20.71
N LEU A 234 -9.19 13.02 20.23
CA LEU A 234 -7.89 12.64 20.79
C LEU A 234 -7.30 13.67 21.79
N ARG A 235 -8.05 14.71 22.16
CA ARG A 235 -7.60 15.75 23.13
C ARG A 235 -7.98 15.47 24.58
N HIS A 236 -8.52 14.30 24.87
CA HIS A 236 -8.94 13.85 26.20
C HIS A 236 -8.24 12.55 26.58
#